data_AF-A0A7X4H4K4-F1
#
_entry.id   AF-A0A7X4H4K4-F1
#
_cell.length_a   1.000
_cell.length_b   1.000
_cell.length_c   1.000
_cell.angle_alpha   90.00
_cell.angle_beta   90.00
_cell.angle_gamma   90.00
#
_symmetry.space_group_name_H-M   'P 1'
#
loop_
_entity.id
_entity.type
_entity.pdbx_description
1 polymer ?
#
loop_
_entity_poly.entity_id
_entity_poly.type
_entity_poly.pdbx_seq_one_letter_code
_entity_poly.pdbx_strand_id
1 'polypeptide(L)' 'MYLLTYLLILLSYPLIFLMITPFILGPVTIYLGFRAWRNKLRNQPGASGLGKLWAANAMLIATASMIFQIYFINTQYRA' A
#
# COMPACT_ATOMS: atom_id res chain seq x y z
N MET A 1 -13.53 25.61 26.11
CA MET A 1 -12.35 24.72 26.10
C MET A 1 -12.63 23.38 25.44
N TYR A 2 -13.70 22.66 25.80
CA TYR A 2 -14.03 21.35 25.20
C TYR A 2 -14.21 21.34 23.68
N LEU A 3 -14.84 22.37 23.09
CA LEU A 3 -15.04 22.47 21.63
C LEU A 3 -13.72 22.46 20.86
N LEU A 4 -12.72 23.22 21.33
CA LEU A 4 -11.39 23.28 20.73
C LEU A 4 -10.71 21.90 20.80
N THR A 5 -10.85 21.21 21.93
CA THR A 5 -10.31 19.85 22.11
C THR A 5 -10.95 18.86 21.14
N TYR A 6 -12.27 18.89 20.97
CA TYR A 6 -12.95 18.03 20.00
C TYR A 6 -12.54 18.32 18.57
N LEU A 7 -12.37 19.60 18.19
CA LEU A 7 -11.89 19.97 16.86
C LEU A 7 -10.46 19.47 16.62
N LEU A 8 -9.56 19.59 17.60
CA LEU A 8 -8.19 19.07 17.49
C LEU A 8 -8.15 17.54 17.38
N ILE A 9 -9.01 16.84 18.11
CA ILE A 9 -9.15 15.37 18.00
C ILE A 9 -9.66 14.98 16.61
N LEU A 10 -10.65 15.71 16.09
CA LEU A 10 -11.20 15.45 14.75
C LEU A 10 -10.15 15.67 13.65
N LEU A 11 -9.30 16.69 13.81
CA LEU A 11 -8.30 17.09 12.83
C LEU A 11 -7.04 16.22 12.89
N SER A 12 -6.71 15.68 14.06
CA SER A 12 -5.57 14.75 14.23
C SER A 12 -5.82 13.38 13.61
N TYR A 13 -7.06 12.90 13.57
CA TYR A 13 -7.40 11.60 12.98
C TYR A 13 -7.00 11.45 11.49
N PRO A 14 -7.38 12.36 10.58
CA PRO A 14 -6.96 12.27 9.17
C PRO A 14 -5.44 12.49 9.00
N LEU A 15 -4.81 13.33 9.83
CA LEU A 15 -3.36 13.53 9.79
C LEU A 15 -2.60 12.25 10.17
N ILE A 16 -3.02 11.57 11.24
CA ILE A 16 -2.45 10.30 11.67
C ILE A 16 -2.66 9.24 10.57
N PHE A 17 -3.84 9.20 9.94
CA PHE A 17 -4.11 8.29 8.83
C PHE A 17 -3.21 8.56 7.62
N LEU A 18 -3.00 9.83 7.26
CA LEU A 18 -2.10 10.23 6.17
C LEU A 18 -0.63 9.93 6.46
N MET A 19 -0.20 9.93 7.72
CA MET A 19 1.15 9.50 8.12
C MET A 19 1.27 7.97 8.14
N ILE A 20 0.29 7.24 8.66
CA ILE A 20 0.37 5.78 8.78
C ILE A 20 0.31 5.09 7.42
N THR A 21 -0.53 5.59 6.50
CA THR A 21 -0.75 4.97 5.18
C THR A 21 0.54 4.78 4.37
N PRO A 22 1.39 5.79 4.11
CA PRO A 22 2.60 5.61 3.31
C PRO A 22 3.68 4.79 4.04
N PHE A 23 3.85 5.02 5.34
CA PHE A 23 4.95 4.42 6.11
C PHE A 23 4.67 2.99 6.56
N ILE A 24 3.39 2.61 6.71
CA ILE A 24 2.98 1.28 7.14
C ILE A 24 2.31 0.53 6.00
N LEU A 25 1.25 1.07 5.39
CA LEU A 25 0.49 0.33 4.36
C LEU A 25 1.30 0.13 3.07
N GLY A 26 2.12 1.10 2.66
CA GLY A 26 3.00 0.97 1.50
C GLY A 26 3.98 -0.22 1.59
N PRO A 27 4.84 -0.30 2.62
CA PRO A 27 5.73 -1.43 2.82
C PRO A 27 4.99 -2.76 3.02
N VAL A 28 3.85 -2.75 3.72
CA VAL A 28 3.03 -3.95 3.95
C VAL A 28 2.46 -4.49 2.65
N THR A 29 1.92 -3.66 1.76
CA THR A 29 1.39 -4.13 0.47
C THR A 29 2.49 -4.68 -0.42
N ILE A 30 3.67 -4.07 -0.45
CA ILE A 30 4.84 -4.61 -1.17
C ILE A 30 5.25 -5.96 -0.60
N TYR A 31 5.34 -6.09 0.73
CA TYR A 31 5.71 -7.34 1.38
C TYR A 31 4.70 -8.45 1.08
N LEU A 32 3.40 -8.16 1.14
CA LEU A 32 2.34 -9.09 0.79
C LEU A 32 2.40 -9.50 -0.69
N GLY A 33 2.66 -8.54 -1.58
CA GLY A 33 2.89 -8.78 -3.01
C GLY A 33 4.09 -9.72 -3.25
N PHE A 34 5.21 -9.48 -2.57
CA PHE A 34 6.41 -10.31 -2.64
C PHE A 34 6.16 -11.72 -2.11
N ARG A 35 5.49 -11.84 -0.94
CA ARG A 35 5.15 -13.13 -0.34
C ARG A 35 4.22 -13.94 -1.25
N ALA A 36 3.20 -13.30 -1.84
CA ALA A 36 2.28 -13.92 -2.78
C ALA A 36 3.00 -14.40 -4.05
N TRP A 37 3.90 -13.58 -4.60
CA TRP A 37 4.75 -13.94 -5.74
C TRP A 37 5.63 -15.15 -5.44
N ARG A 38 6.33 -15.15 -4.30
CA ARG A 38 7.21 -16.24 -3.88
C ARG A 38 6.43 -17.55 -3.67
N ASN A 39 5.24 -17.49 -3.06
CA ASN A 39 4.38 -18.65 -2.86
C ASN A 39 3.87 -19.22 -4.19
N LYS A 40 3.47 -18.38 -5.16
CA LYS A 40 3.06 -18.83 -6.49
C LYS A 40 4.20 -19.50 -7.27
N LEU A 41 5.42 -18.96 -7.20
CA LEU A 41 6.60 -19.56 -7.83
C LEU A 41 6.96 -20.92 -7.22
N ARG A 42 6.88 -21.05 -5.90
CA ARG A 42 7.11 -22.34 -5.21
C ARG A 42 6.10 -23.43 -5.61
N ASN A 43 4.84 -23.04 -5.80
CA ASN A 43 3.78 -23.99 -6.14
C ASN A 43 3.74 -24.36 -7.64
N GLN A 44 4.59 -23.77 -8.48
CA GLN A 44 4.64 -24.04 -9.92
C GLN A 44 6.07 -24.22 -10.45
N PRO A 45 6.80 -25.28 -10.03
CA PRO A 45 8.20 -25.48 -10.40
C PRO A 45 8.44 -25.73 -11.90
N GLY A 46 7.40 -26.01 -12.70
CA GLY A 46 7.47 -26.23 -14.16
C GLY A 46 6.62 -25.28 -15.00
N ALA A 47 6.08 -24.19 -14.45
CA ALA A 47 5.21 -23.30 -15.22
C ALA A 47 5.96 -22.57 -16.35
N SER A 48 5.34 -22.59 -17.53
CA SER A 48 5.66 -21.77 -18.71
C SER A 48 5.93 -20.30 -18.32
N GLY A 49 6.77 -19.60 -19.08
CA GLY A 49 7.10 -18.19 -18.85
C GLY A 49 5.88 -17.28 -18.63
N LEU A 50 4.74 -17.61 -19.24
CA LEU A 50 3.44 -16.95 -19.03
C LEU A 50 2.88 -17.09 -17.61
N GLY A 51 3.04 -18.25 -16.97
CA GLY A 51 2.63 -18.47 -15.57
C GLY A 51 3.49 -17.68 -14.58
N LYS A 52 4.79 -17.52 -14.89
CA LYS A 52 5.72 -16.67 -14.11
C LYS A 52 5.37 -15.18 -14.26
N LEU A 53 4.97 -14.75 -15.46
CA LEU A 53 4.47 -13.38 -15.71
C LEU A 53 3.16 -13.11 -14.95
N TRP A 54 2.25 -14.08 -14.90
CA TRP A 54 1.02 -13.99 -14.09
C TRP A 54 1.30 -13.91 -12.59
N ALA A 55 2.37 -14.55 -12.11
CA ALA A 55 2.80 -14.42 -10.72
C ALA A 55 3.35 -13.00 -10.45
N ALA A 56 4.05 -12.38 -11.42
CA ALA A 56 4.56 -11.01 -11.32
C ALA A 56 3.43 -9.96 -11.27
N ASN A 57 2.22 -10.28 -11.75
CA ASN A 57 1.08 -9.38 -11.69
C ASN A 57 0.70 -8.97 -10.24
N ALA A 58 0.90 -9.86 -9.26
CA ALA A 58 0.67 -9.54 -7.85
C ALA A 58 1.66 -8.47 -7.32
N MET A 59 2.90 -8.49 -7.80
CA MET A 59 3.87 -7.43 -7.50
C MET A 59 3.52 -6.13 -8.23
N LEU A 60 3.11 -6.20 -9.50
CA LEU A 60 2.72 -5.01 -10.26
C LEU A 60 1.54 -4.28 -9.61
N ILE A 61 0.52 -5.01 -9.14
CA ILE A 61 -0.62 -4.44 -8.41
C ILE A 61 -0.18 -3.83 -7.08
N ALA A 62 0.71 -4.50 -6.34
CA ALA A 62 1.25 -3.97 -5.08
C ALA A 62 2.05 -2.67 -5.29
N THR A 63 2.91 -2.63 -6.31
CA THR A 63 3.68 -1.44 -6.69
C THR A 63 2.77 -0.30 -7.18
N ALA A 64 1.77 -0.60 -8.02
CA ALA A 64 0.79 0.39 -8.46
C ALA A 64 -0.03 0.95 -7.27
N SER A 65 -0.40 0.11 -6.31
CA SER A 65 -1.07 0.53 -5.07
C SER A 65 -0.19 1.47 -4.25
N MET A 66 1.11 1.17 -4.12
CA MET A 66 2.05 2.06 -3.42
C MET A 66 2.19 3.42 -4.12
N ILE A 67 2.32 3.43 -5.46
CA ILE A 67 2.41 4.67 -6.24
C ILE A 67 1.12 5.49 -6.08
N PHE A 68 -0.05 4.84 -6.12
CA PHE A 68 -1.33 5.51 -5.90
C PHE A 68 -1.44 6.11 -4.50
N GLN A 69 -1.00 5.38 -3.46
CA GLN A 69 -0.96 5.91 -2.09
C GLN A 69 -0.06 7.15 -1.99
N ILE A 70 1.14 7.11 -2.58
CA ILE A 70 2.07 8.26 -2.62
C ILE A 70 1.47 9.46 -3.36
N TYR A 71 0.82 9.22 -4.51
CA TYR A 71 0.15 10.26 -5.27
C TYR A 71 -0.99 10.90 -4.47
N PHE A 72 -1.86 10.08 -3.86
CA PHE A 72 -2.98 10.56 -3.06
C PHE A 72 -2.49 11.45 -1.91
N ILE A 73 -1.46 11.01 -1.19
CA ILE A 73 -0.86 11.78 -0.09
C ILE A 73 -0.27 13.10 -0.58
N ASN A 74 0.52 13.09 -1.66
CA ASN A 74 1.06 14.32 -2.23
C ASN A 74 -0.03 15.31 -2.65
N THR A 75 -1.16 14.79 -3.14
CA THR A 75 -2.31 15.63 -3.54
C THR A 75 -2.99 16.23 -2.31
N GLN A 76 -3.17 15.44 -1.24
CA GLN A 76 -3.76 15.90 0.02
C GLN A 76 -2.84 16.83 0.83
N TYR A 77 -1.51 16.72 0.71
CA TYR A 77 -0.55 17.62 1.36
C TYR A 77 -0.39 18.96 0.64
N ARG A 78 -0.72 19.03 -0.65
CA ARG A 78 -0.61 20.27 -1.45
C ARG A 78 -1.90 21.08 -1.52
N ALA A 79 -3.04 20.48 -1.16
CA ALA A 79 -4.33 21.16 -1.04
C ALA A 79 -4.42 21.91 0.29
#